data_AF-A0A066PUD9-F1
#
_entry.id   AF-A0A066PUD9-F1
#
_cell.length_a   1.000
_cell.length_b   1.000
_cell.length_c   1.000
_cell.angle_alpha   90.00
_cell.angle_beta   90.00
_cell.angle_gamma   90.00
#
_symmetry.space_group_name_H-M   'P 1'
#
loop_
_entity.id
_entity.type
_entity.pdbx_description
1 polymer ?
#
loop_
_entity_poly.entity_id
_entity_poly.type
_entity_poly.pdbx_seq_one_letter_code
_entity_poly.pdbx_strand_id
1 'polypeptide(L)'
;MSASWRRAGLALALGIVGFGIVFAHEAEAAYGVWWASTAYNHCFLILPIALYLLWERRAGFAALEPAAEPRAALLAVPFALAWFVAQRLGIMEGRQLAAMGILQCLLLGVLGRSVYWHFRAPFWYLVFLVPFGSFLVAPLQRFTAEFAAAGLSLLGIAHYLHGTTIEIAAGAFRIARACAGLRFLIAAIAFAVLYALVIFRSTGRRLAFIAVCLVVPVIANGFRALGIIWLGYAEGSAKAAATDHVLYGYIFFSIVLFVIILLGLPFREDHAPPAVVPGAPAPAARGTSLVAALAVLAVSLAGPAVAFALDRQARQTVVVPPARLAGWRAVPTPSGGLPAGAIRRDFVDPDGFRATIVAFPPGTAPEPIFDLRRRLGLFNLREVHLGLIRATGSGAPNWQLAVSKNGHRMAASDLVIDGRLTLGSLVTRLYMLDDLFAARDAQLVVVVTAPRGGLPTVAALRHVLASPALTPPALGKIARAAANR
;
A
#
# COMPACT_ATOMS: atom_id res chain seq x y z
N MET A 1 36.46 21.53 2.41
CA MET A 1 35.30 21.30 3.30
C MET A 1 35.67 21.71 4.72
N SER A 2 34.84 22.50 5.38
CA SER A 2 35.06 22.93 6.77
C SER A 2 34.98 21.75 7.75
N ALA A 3 35.50 21.93 8.97
CA ALA A 3 35.45 20.89 9.99
C ALA A 3 34.02 20.56 10.44
N SER A 4 33.10 21.52 10.37
CA SER A 4 31.65 21.35 10.61
C SER A 4 31.02 20.44 9.57
N TRP A 5 31.27 20.65 8.27
CA TRP A 5 30.80 19.75 7.22
C TRP A 5 31.29 18.31 7.37
N ARG A 6 32.55 18.10 7.78
CA ARG A 6 33.08 16.74 8.05
C ARG A 6 32.34 16.05 9.20
N ARG A 7 32.09 16.76 10.30
CA ARG A 7 31.36 16.22 11.46
C ARG A 7 29.89 15.95 11.13
N ALA A 8 29.22 16.89 10.46
CA ALA A 8 27.84 16.73 10.03
C ALA A 8 27.71 15.58 9.02
N GLY A 9 28.65 15.45 8.08
CA GLY A 9 28.70 14.34 7.12
C GLY A 9 28.86 12.99 7.81
N LEU A 10 29.76 12.87 8.78
CA LEU A 10 29.92 11.64 9.56
C LEU A 10 28.66 11.31 10.38
N ALA A 11 28.11 12.29 11.09
CA ALA A 11 26.87 12.12 11.86
C ALA A 11 25.68 11.73 10.97
N LEU A 12 25.60 12.31 9.77
CA LEU A 12 24.57 11.99 8.79
C LEU A 12 24.77 10.57 8.22
N ALA A 13 26.00 10.18 7.89
CA ALA A 13 26.29 8.83 7.42
C ALA A 13 25.92 7.77 8.47
N LEU A 14 26.33 7.97 9.72
CA LEU A 14 25.96 7.09 10.84
C LEU A 14 24.45 7.11 11.08
N GLY A 15 23.82 8.28 11.00
CA GLY A 15 22.37 8.46 11.12
C GLY A 15 21.60 7.69 10.04
N ILE A 16 22.03 7.79 8.78
CA ILE A 16 21.42 7.09 7.63
C ILE A 16 21.61 5.58 7.76
N VAL A 17 22.79 5.12 8.19
CA VAL A 17 23.04 3.69 8.45
C VAL A 17 22.13 3.18 9.57
N GLY A 18 22.05 3.90 10.69
CA GLY A 18 21.15 3.58 11.79
C GLY A 18 19.69 3.56 11.34
N PHE A 19 19.26 4.57 10.59
CA PHE A 19 17.92 4.64 10.00
C PHE A 19 17.63 3.44 9.09
N GLY A 20 18.57 3.07 8.22
CA GLY A 20 18.47 1.93 7.33
C GLY A 20 18.37 0.60 8.07
N ILE A 21 19.05 0.46 9.21
CA ILE A 21 18.93 -0.73 10.08
C ILE A 21 17.55 -0.77 10.74
N VAL A 22 17.08 0.34 11.30
CA VAL A 22 15.78 0.41 12.00
C VAL A 22 14.60 0.13 11.05
N PHE A 23 14.67 0.65 9.83
CA PHE A 23 13.58 0.56 8.84
C PHE A 23 13.91 -0.35 7.66
N ALA A 24 14.77 -1.37 7.87
CA ALA A 24 15.18 -2.30 6.82
C ALA A 24 13.98 -3.07 6.22
N HIS A 25 13.02 -3.47 7.07
CA HIS A 25 11.81 -4.18 6.64
C HIS A 25 10.93 -3.32 5.72
N GLU A 26 10.75 -2.04 6.06
CA GLU A 26 10.01 -1.08 5.24
C GLU A 26 10.68 -0.82 3.90
N ALA A 27 12.02 -0.72 3.91
CA ALA A 27 12.81 -0.52 2.70
C ALA A 27 12.76 -1.75 1.79
N GLU A 28 12.88 -2.96 2.34
CA GLU A 28 12.75 -4.22 1.59
C GLU A 28 11.33 -4.36 1.00
N ALA A 29 10.30 -4.06 1.78
CA ALA A 29 8.91 -4.08 1.31
C ALA A 29 8.69 -3.05 0.18
N ALA A 30 9.26 -1.85 0.28
CA ALA A 30 9.19 -0.85 -0.80
C ALA A 30 9.87 -1.35 -2.06
N TYR A 31 11.10 -1.84 -1.95
CA TYR A 31 11.88 -2.39 -3.05
C TYR A 31 11.15 -3.55 -3.75
N GLY A 32 10.57 -4.47 -2.97
CA GLY A 32 9.77 -5.57 -3.51
C GLY A 32 8.60 -5.08 -4.36
N VAL A 33 7.94 -3.99 -3.96
CA VAL A 33 6.86 -3.38 -4.75
C VAL A 33 7.38 -2.69 -6.01
N TRP A 34 8.50 -1.97 -5.93
CA TRP A 34 9.11 -1.32 -7.10
C TRP A 34 9.50 -2.34 -8.16
N TRP A 35 10.00 -3.50 -7.75
CA TRP A 35 10.40 -4.57 -8.65
C TRP A 35 9.20 -5.35 -9.22
N ALA A 36 8.21 -5.67 -8.38
CA ALA A 36 7.10 -6.52 -8.77
C ALA A 36 5.99 -5.81 -9.55
N SER A 37 5.89 -4.47 -9.45
CA SER A 37 4.78 -3.70 -10.01
C SER A 37 5.26 -2.60 -10.95
N THR A 38 4.89 -2.73 -12.22
CA THR A 38 5.16 -1.72 -13.27
C THR A 38 4.58 -0.34 -12.97
N ALA A 39 3.65 -0.22 -12.00
CA ALA A 39 3.17 1.07 -11.53
C ALA A 39 4.24 1.86 -10.76
N TYR A 40 5.10 1.17 -10.01
CA TYR A 40 6.04 1.80 -9.09
C TYR A 40 7.51 1.76 -9.57
N ASN A 41 7.77 1.30 -10.80
CA ASN A 41 9.13 1.29 -11.36
C ASN A 41 9.81 2.68 -11.35
N HIS A 42 9.03 3.76 -11.44
CA HIS A 42 9.55 5.12 -11.38
C HIS A 42 10.28 5.44 -10.07
N CYS A 43 9.99 4.71 -8.97
CA CYS A 43 10.65 4.88 -7.67
C CYS A 43 12.17 4.69 -7.75
N PHE A 44 12.68 3.84 -8.68
CA PHE A 44 14.12 3.67 -8.91
C PHE A 44 14.82 4.95 -9.38
N LEU A 45 14.09 5.85 -10.06
CA LEU A 45 14.65 7.12 -10.55
C LEU A 45 14.65 8.21 -9.48
N ILE A 46 13.95 8.02 -8.35
CA ILE A 46 13.78 9.07 -7.34
C ILE A 46 15.10 9.40 -6.66
N LEU A 47 15.94 8.41 -6.34
CA LEU A 47 17.28 8.66 -5.77
C LEU A 47 18.19 9.41 -6.76
N PRO A 48 18.38 8.97 -8.02
CA PRO A 48 19.12 9.74 -9.02
C PRO A 48 18.62 11.18 -9.18
N ILE A 49 17.30 11.39 -9.20
CA ILE A 49 16.71 12.73 -9.33
C ILE A 49 17.00 13.58 -8.08
N ALA A 50 16.88 13.03 -6.87
CA ALA A 50 17.20 13.74 -5.65
C ALA A 50 18.69 14.14 -5.60
N LEU A 51 19.59 13.28 -6.08
CA LEU A 51 21.02 13.58 -6.20
C LEU A 51 21.29 14.68 -7.25
N TYR A 52 20.58 14.65 -8.38
CA TYR A 52 20.63 15.72 -9.38
C TYR A 52 20.19 17.06 -8.79
N LEU A 53 19.06 17.09 -8.08
CA LEU A 53 18.55 18.30 -7.40
C LEU A 53 19.52 18.83 -6.33
N LEU A 54 20.25 17.93 -5.66
CA LEU A 54 21.30 18.29 -4.72
C LEU A 54 22.51 18.90 -5.44
N TRP A 55 22.93 18.31 -6.56
CA TRP A 55 24.03 18.79 -7.40
C TRP A 55 23.74 20.18 -8.00
N GLU A 56 22.51 20.39 -8.49
CA GLU A 56 22.05 21.67 -9.01
C GLU A 56 22.20 22.79 -7.98
N ARG A 57 22.02 22.46 -6.69
CA ARG A 57 22.07 23.38 -5.55
C ARG A 57 23.42 23.39 -4.82
N ARG A 58 24.47 22.80 -5.41
CA ARG A 58 25.77 22.62 -4.72
C ARG A 58 26.45 23.91 -4.26
N ALA A 59 26.13 25.05 -4.86
CA ALA A 59 26.64 26.35 -4.42
C ALA A 59 26.29 26.64 -2.94
N GLY A 60 25.16 26.10 -2.44
CA GLY A 60 24.77 26.19 -1.04
C GLY A 60 25.76 25.55 -0.07
N PHE A 61 26.54 24.54 -0.49
CA PHE A 61 27.56 23.92 0.36
C PHE A 61 28.71 24.86 0.71
N ALA A 62 29.02 25.84 -0.16
CA ALA A 62 30.06 26.83 0.08
C ALA A 62 29.54 28.03 0.88
N ALA A 63 28.25 28.35 0.76
CA ALA A 63 27.64 29.53 1.35
C ALA A 63 27.01 29.29 2.75
N LEU A 64 26.74 28.03 3.11
CA LEU A 64 26.06 27.66 4.34
C LEU A 64 26.91 26.70 5.18
N GLU A 65 26.79 26.85 6.49
CA GLU A 65 27.42 25.96 7.47
C GLU A 65 26.34 25.15 8.22
N PRO A 66 26.55 23.83 8.42
CA PRO A 66 25.65 23.02 9.21
C PRO A 66 25.59 23.49 10.66
N ALA A 67 24.37 23.65 11.19
CA ALA A 67 24.11 24.06 12.55
C ALA A 67 23.10 23.11 13.18
N ALA A 68 23.60 22.03 13.79
CA ALA A 68 22.75 20.95 14.31
C ALA A 68 21.67 21.46 15.26
N GLU A 69 20.48 20.88 15.15
CA GLU A 69 19.30 21.23 15.92
C GLU A 69 18.73 19.97 16.59
N PRO A 70 19.26 19.55 17.77
CA PRO A 70 18.80 18.35 18.46
C PRO A 70 17.29 18.36 18.79
N ARG A 71 16.70 19.56 18.90
CA ARG A 71 15.26 19.75 19.11
C ARG A 71 14.41 19.18 17.95
N ALA A 72 14.99 18.97 16.77
CA ALA A 72 14.33 18.28 15.67
C ALA A 72 13.91 16.85 16.03
N ALA A 73 14.51 16.22 17.05
CA ALA A 73 14.06 14.93 17.58
C ALA A 73 12.62 14.99 18.14
N LEU A 74 12.17 16.14 18.66
CA LEU A 74 10.78 16.32 19.09
C LEU A 74 9.80 16.26 17.92
N LEU A 75 10.22 16.70 16.73
CA LEU A 75 9.41 16.59 15.50
C LEU A 75 9.31 15.13 15.02
N ALA A 76 10.23 14.25 15.43
CA ALA A 76 10.17 12.83 15.10
C ALA A 76 9.11 12.07 15.92
N VAL A 77 8.69 12.59 17.07
CA VAL A 77 7.69 11.95 17.95
C VAL A 77 6.36 11.65 17.25
N PRO A 78 5.68 12.61 16.58
CA PRO A 78 4.44 12.31 15.88
C PRO A 78 4.63 11.28 14.76
N PHE A 79 5.78 11.26 14.09
CA PHE A 79 6.08 10.25 13.08
C PHE A 79 6.35 8.87 13.68
N ALA A 80 7.06 8.78 14.81
CA ALA A 80 7.24 7.53 15.53
C ALA A 80 5.90 6.96 16.03
N LEU A 81 5.00 7.83 16.51
CA LEU A 81 3.64 7.44 16.88
C LEU A 81 2.83 6.99 15.65
N ALA A 82 2.89 7.74 14.55
CA ALA A 82 2.23 7.37 13.30
C ALA A 82 2.74 6.03 12.75
N TRP A 83 4.05 5.78 12.85
CA TRP A 83 4.66 4.50 12.51
C TRP A 83 4.08 3.38 13.36
N PHE A 84 4.01 3.58 14.68
CA PHE A 84 3.46 2.58 15.60
C PHE A 84 1.99 2.27 15.29
N VAL A 85 1.16 3.30 15.09
CA VAL A 85 -0.25 3.13 14.71
C VAL A 85 -0.37 2.41 13.37
N ALA A 86 0.42 2.81 12.36
CA ALA A 86 0.43 2.15 11.06
C ALA A 86 0.84 0.68 11.16
N GLN A 87 1.82 0.35 12.00
CA GLN A 87 2.21 -1.02 12.32
C GLN A 87 1.07 -1.80 12.97
N ARG A 88 0.38 -1.20 13.94
CA ARG A 88 -0.77 -1.83 14.60
C ARG A 88 -2.01 -1.95 13.72
N LEU A 89 -2.10 -1.16 12.65
CA LEU A 89 -3.11 -1.29 11.61
C LEU A 89 -2.67 -2.18 10.44
N GLY A 90 -1.40 -2.64 10.41
CA GLY A 90 -0.83 -3.39 9.29
C GLY A 90 -0.77 -2.62 7.97
N ILE A 91 -0.61 -1.29 8.02
CA ILE A 91 -0.53 -0.39 6.85
C ILE A 91 0.94 -0.13 6.55
N MET A 92 1.51 -0.88 5.60
CA MET A 92 2.93 -0.79 5.24
C MET A 92 3.30 0.58 4.67
N GLU A 93 2.46 1.12 3.79
CA GLU A 93 2.66 2.44 3.18
C GLU A 93 2.67 3.55 4.24
N GLY A 94 1.88 3.39 5.31
CA GLY A 94 1.84 4.29 6.45
C GLY A 94 3.15 4.26 7.26
N ARG A 95 3.71 3.07 7.50
CA ARG A 95 5.03 2.90 8.14
C ARG A 95 6.13 3.56 7.31
N GLN A 96 6.11 3.35 5.98
CA GLN A 96 7.08 3.94 5.05
C GLN A 96 7.00 5.47 5.02
N LEU A 97 5.79 6.05 4.97
CA LEU A 97 5.60 7.51 5.04
C LEU A 97 6.08 8.09 6.38
N ALA A 98 5.78 7.41 7.49
CA ALA A 98 6.25 7.81 8.80
C ALA A 98 7.79 7.76 8.90
N ALA A 99 8.42 6.70 8.36
CA ALA A 99 9.87 6.59 8.27
C ALA A 99 10.47 7.73 7.43
N MET A 100 9.84 8.12 6.31
CA MET A 100 10.28 9.30 5.54
C MET A 100 10.20 10.59 6.38
N GLY A 101 9.16 10.77 7.19
CA GLY A 101 9.06 11.90 8.12
C GLY A 101 10.18 11.92 9.17
N ILE A 102 10.55 10.75 9.72
CA ILE A 102 11.70 10.59 10.63
C ILE A 102 13.02 10.93 9.91
N LEU A 103 13.18 10.51 8.65
CA LEU A 103 14.34 10.87 7.83
C LEU A 103 14.45 12.38 7.64
N GLN A 104 13.33 13.08 7.42
CA GLN A 104 13.33 14.55 7.36
C GLN A 104 13.77 15.18 8.69
N CYS A 105 13.34 14.63 9.83
CA CYS A 105 13.78 15.08 11.16
C CYS A 105 15.28 14.83 11.39
N LEU A 106 15.81 13.70 10.91
CA LEU A 106 17.24 13.39 10.96
C LEU A 106 18.04 14.41 10.14
N LEU A 107 17.62 14.67 8.90
CA LEU A 107 18.25 15.66 8.02
C LEU A 107 18.23 17.05 8.65
N LEU A 108 17.07 17.49 9.16
CA LEU A 108 16.94 18.77 9.85
C LEU A 108 17.80 18.84 11.12
N GLY A 109 17.81 17.79 11.92
CA GLY A 109 18.55 17.74 13.19
C GLY A 109 20.06 17.77 12.99
N VAL A 110 20.58 17.08 11.98
CA VAL A 110 22.02 17.02 11.71
C VAL A 110 22.53 18.24 10.93
N LEU A 111 21.79 18.67 9.91
CA LEU A 111 22.20 19.75 9.01
C LEU A 111 21.79 21.14 9.51
N GLY A 112 20.73 21.22 10.32
CA GLY A 112 20.16 22.46 10.80
C GLY A 112 19.19 23.11 9.84
N ARG A 113 18.44 24.09 10.36
CA ARG A 113 17.34 24.77 9.66
C ARG A 113 17.78 25.44 8.35
N SER A 114 18.90 26.16 8.36
CA SER A 114 19.38 26.92 7.19
C SER A 114 19.70 26.00 6.00
N VAL A 115 20.52 24.97 6.23
CA VAL A 115 20.89 23.98 5.23
C VAL A 115 19.67 23.17 4.79
N TYR A 116 18.83 22.72 5.72
CA TYR A 116 17.63 21.96 5.39
C TYR A 116 16.68 22.71 4.45
N TRP A 117 16.39 23.98 4.72
CA TRP A 117 15.49 24.75 3.87
C TRP A 117 16.09 25.11 2.51
N HIS A 118 17.41 25.28 2.43
CA HIS A 118 18.11 25.46 1.15
C HIS A 118 17.96 24.21 0.27
N PHE A 119 18.13 23.02 0.86
CA PHE A 119 18.06 21.72 0.20
C PHE A 119 16.70 21.02 0.35
N ARG A 120 15.63 21.75 0.65
CA ARG A 120 14.29 21.16 0.85
C ARG A 120 13.79 20.41 -0.39
N ALA A 121 14.11 20.89 -1.59
CA ALA A 121 13.67 20.29 -2.84
C ALA A 121 14.13 18.82 -2.97
N PRO A 122 15.44 18.50 -2.93
CA PRO A 122 15.89 17.11 -2.97
C PRO A 122 15.40 16.28 -1.77
N PHE A 123 15.30 16.86 -0.57
CA PHE A 123 14.90 16.11 0.63
C PHE A 123 13.42 15.69 0.62
N TRP A 124 12.52 16.61 0.28
CA TRP A 124 11.10 16.30 0.16
C TRP A 124 10.78 15.41 -1.05
N TYR A 125 11.62 15.46 -2.10
CA TYR A 125 11.46 14.59 -3.27
C TYR A 125 11.63 13.10 -2.91
N LEU A 126 12.34 12.77 -1.83
CA LEU A 126 12.49 11.39 -1.34
C LEU A 126 11.17 10.73 -0.92
N VAL A 127 10.11 11.50 -0.64
CA VAL A 127 8.79 10.94 -0.31
C VAL A 127 8.25 10.05 -1.44
N PHE A 128 8.64 10.31 -2.70
CA PHE A 128 8.26 9.48 -3.85
C PHE A 128 8.94 8.10 -3.89
N LEU A 129 9.85 7.80 -2.97
CA LEU A 129 10.32 6.43 -2.76
C LEU A 129 9.20 5.53 -2.21
N VAL A 130 8.24 6.10 -1.49
CA VAL A 130 7.16 5.30 -0.91
C VAL A 130 6.16 4.92 -2.00
N PRO A 131 5.92 3.62 -2.26
CA PRO A 131 4.94 3.17 -3.25
C PRO A 131 3.51 3.29 -2.71
N PHE A 132 2.98 4.52 -2.64
CA PHE A 132 1.62 4.80 -2.17
C PHE A 132 0.63 5.04 -3.31
N GLY A 133 -0.67 5.05 -3.00
CA GLY A 133 -1.74 5.37 -3.98
C GLY A 133 -2.53 4.17 -4.49
N SER A 134 -2.25 2.95 -4.01
CA SER A 134 -3.02 1.75 -4.34
C SER A 134 -4.52 1.87 -4.04
N PHE A 135 -4.89 2.68 -3.04
CA PHE A 135 -6.28 3.01 -2.70
C PHE A 135 -7.02 3.77 -3.82
N LEU A 136 -6.31 4.44 -4.73
CA LEU A 136 -6.90 5.15 -5.86
C LEU A 136 -7.33 4.22 -7.00
N VAL A 137 -6.92 2.94 -7.00
CA VAL A 137 -7.27 2.02 -8.10
C VAL A 137 -8.78 1.90 -8.28
N ALA A 138 -9.52 1.63 -7.20
CA ALA A 138 -10.97 1.47 -7.27
C ALA A 138 -11.70 2.74 -7.76
N PRO A 139 -11.47 3.94 -7.19
CA PRO A 139 -12.13 5.16 -7.68
C PRO A 139 -11.71 5.48 -9.13
N LEU A 140 -10.46 5.26 -9.52
CA LEU A 140 -10.02 5.47 -10.91
C LEU A 140 -10.67 4.50 -11.89
N GLN A 141 -10.85 3.23 -11.53
CA GLN A 141 -11.60 2.26 -12.36
C GLN A 141 -13.05 2.69 -12.55
N ARG A 142 -13.70 3.12 -11.46
CA ARG A 142 -15.08 3.59 -11.50
C ARG A 142 -15.22 4.82 -12.39
N PHE A 143 -14.38 5.84 -12.17
CA PHE A 143 -14.36 7.03 -13.00
C PHE A 143 -14.15 6.69 -14.48
N THR A 144 -13.18 5.82 -14.80
CA THR A 144 -12.89 5.44 -16.18
C THR A 144 -14.08 4.71 -16.83
N ALA A 145 -14.79 3.87 -16.07
CA ALA A 145 -15.96 3.13 -16.56
C ALA A 145 -17.15 4.07 -16.82
N GLU A 146 -17.43 4.96 -15.88
CA GLU A 146 -18.50 5.97 -16.00
C GLU A 146 -18.19 6.94 -17.14
N PHE A 147 -16.93 7.38 -17.29
CA PHE A 147 -16.49 8.24 -18.39
C PHE A 147 -16.69 7.56 -19.75
N ALA A 148 -16.26 6.30 -19.89
CA ALA A 148 -16.42 5.56 -21.14
C ALA A 148 -17.90 5.30 -21.46
N ALA A 149 -18.72 4.93 -20.47
CA ALA A 149 -20.16 4.77 -20.66
C ALA A 149 -20.84 6.07 -21.13
N ALA A 150 -20.51 7.20 -20.51
CA ALA A 150 -21.00 8.51 -20.94
C ALA A 150 -20.57 8.83 -22.39
N GLY A 151 -19.32 8.52 -22.75
CA GLY A 151 -18.84 8.65 -24.13
C GLY A 151 -19.59 7.78 -25.13
N LEU A 152 -19.92 6.53 -24.78
CA LEU A 152 -20.72 5.64 -25.63
C LEU A 152 -22.16 6.15 -25.81
N SER A 153 -22.78 6.69 -24.75
CA SER A 153 -24.08 7.37 -24.86
C SER A 153 -24.04 8.51 -25.87
N LEU A 154 -22.99 9.35 -25.81
CA LEU A 154 -22.81 10.47 -26.74
C LEU A 154 -22.62 10.00 -28.20
N LEU A 155 -22.02 8.83 -28.38
CA LEU A 155 -21.82 8.20 -29.70
C LEU A 155 -23.05 7.40 -30.17
N GLY A 156 -24.13 7.32 -29.39
CA GLY A 156 -25.33 6.56 -29.72
C GLY A 156 -25.16 5.03 -29.67
N ILE A 157 -24.14 4.53 -28.95
CA ILE A 157 -23.86 3.09 -28.85
C ILE A 157 -24.59 2.52 -27.63
N ALA A 158 -25.50 1.57 -27.89
CA ALA A 158 -26.21 0.84 -26.84
C ALA A 158 -25.23 0.04 -25.97
N HIS A 159 -25.28 0.27 -24.66
CA HIS A 159 -24.39 -0.36 -23.70
C HIS A 159 -25.06 -0.55 -22.34
N TYR A 160 -24.52 -1.47 -21.55
CA TYR A 160 -24.91 -1.69 -20.16
C TYR A 160 -23.68 -1.62 -19.26
N LEU A 161 -23.69 -0.73 -18.26
CA LEU A 161 -22.61 -0.59 -17.28
C LEU A 161 -23.00 -1.28 -15.97
N HIS A 162 -22.20 -2.27 -15.55
CA HIS A 162 -22.33 -2.91 -14.24
C HIS A 162 -20.97 -2.96 -13.53
N GLY A 163 -20.85 -2.21 -12.43
CA GLY A 163 -19.60 -2.06 -11.69
C GLY A 163 -18.51 -1.38 -12.53
N THR A 164 -17.52 -2.16 -12.97
CA THR A 164 -16.43 -1.68 -13.87
C THR A 164 -16.40 -2.44 -15.19
N THR A 165 -17.52 -3.10 -15.54
CA THR A 165 -17.70 -3.84 -16.79
C THR A 165 -18.75 -3.14 -17.63
N ILE A 166 -18.42 -2.90 -18.91
CA ILE A 166 -19.30 -2.32 -19.91
C ILE A 166 -19.60 -3.40 -20.95
N GLU A 167 -20.88 -3.69 -21.17
CA GLU A 167 -21.33 -4.67 -22.16
C GLU A 167 -21.91 -3.94 -23.37
N ILE A 168 -21.46 -4.33 -24.56
CA ILE A 168 -21.98 -3.89 -25.85
C ILE A 168 -22.21 -5.10 -26.75
N ALA A 169 -22.83 -4.92 -27.91
CA ALA A 169 -23.08 -6.01 -28.87
C ALA A 169 -21.81 -6.78 -29.28
N ALA A 170 -20.65 -6.10 -29.34
CA ALA A 170 -19.36 -6.70 -29.67
C ALA A 170 -18.71 -7.50 -28.51
N GLY A 171 -19.28 -7.44 -27.30
CA GLY A 171 -18.81 -8.17 -26.12
C GLY A 171 -18.68 -7.31 -24.86
N ALA A 172 -18.11 -7.91 -23.81
CA ALA A 172 -17.92 -7.29 -22.51
C ALA A 172 -16.50 -6.75 -22.32
N PHE A 173 -16.39 -5.47 -21.93
CA PHE A 173 -15.15 -4.77 -21.65
C PHE A 173 -15.04 -4.51 -20.15
N ARG A 174 -14.03 -5.11 -19.51
CA ARG A 174 -13.78 -4.91 -18.08
C ARG A 174 -12.54 -4.05 -17.87
N ILE A 175 -12.71 -2.96 -17.13
CA ILE A 175 -11.57 -2.15 -16.70
C ILE A 175 -10.84 -2.90 -15.59
N ALA A 176 -9.80 -3.64 -15.96
CA ALA A 176 -8.95 -4.35 -15.02
C ALA A 176 -8.11 -3.37 -14.16
N ARG A 177 -7.61 -3.83 -13.00
CA ARG A 177 -6.77 -2.99 -12.11
C ARG A 177 -5.55 -2.40 -12.82
N ALA A 178 -4.95 -3.14 -13.75
CA ALA A 178 -3.83 -2.66 -14.55
C ALA A 178 -4.20 -1.51 -15.51
N CYS A 179 -5.47 -1.42 -15.92
CA CYS A 179 -5.99 -0.37 -16.82
C CYS A 179 -6.58 0.83 -16.07
N ALA A 180 -6.59 0.81 -14.73
CA ALA A 180 -7.10 1.90 -13.90
C ALA A 180 -6.36 3.24 -14.10
N GLY A 181 -5.19 3.24 -14.75
CA GLY A 181 -4.42 4.46 -14.98
C GLY A 181 -3.51 4.87 -13.81
N LEU A 182 -3.54 4.14 -12.69
CA LEU A 182 -2.71 4.46 -11.52
C LEU A 182 -1.23 4.60 -11.87
N ARG A 183 -0.66 3.67 -12.65
CA ARG A 183 0.77 3.67 -13.04
C ARG A 183 1.22 4.98 -13.65
N PHE A 184 0.35 5.58 -14.46
CA PHE A 184 0.61 6.79 -15.20
C PHE A 184 0.40 8.02 -14.31
N LEU A 185 -0.63 7.99 -13.47
CA LEU A 185 -0.94 9.07 -12.54
C LEU A 185 0.20 9.29 -11.53
N ILE A 186 0.69 8.25 -10.86
CA ILE A 186 1.75 8.39 -9.86
C ILE A 186 3.09 8.84 -10.47
N ALA A 187 3.43 8.30 -11.65
CA ALA A 187 4.61 8.76 -12.39
C ALA A 187 4.46 10.22 -12.84
N ALA A 188 3.27 10.63 -13.31
CA ALA A 188 2.98 12.01 -13.68
C ALA A 188 3.12 12.96 -12.48
N ILE A 189 2.65 12.58 -11.29
CA ILE A 189 2.77 13.42 -10.08
C ILE A 189 4.23 13.59 -9.68
N ALA A 190 5.02 12.52 -9.65
CA ALA A 190 6.45 12.59 -9.34
C ALA A 190 7.19 13.51 -10.33
N PHE A 191 6.94 13.33 -11.63
CA PHE A 191 7.45 14.20 -12.67
C PHE A 191 6.97 15.64 -12.51
N ALA A 192 5.69 15.86 -12.19
CA ALA A 192 5.12 17.19 -12.04
C ALA A 192 5.79 17.97 -10.92
N VAL A 193 6.08 17.31 -9.80
CA VAL A 193 6.80 17.93 -8.69
C VAL A 193 8.23 18.24 -9.10
N LEU A 194 8.93 17.34 -9.78
CA LEU A 194 10.28 17.62 -10.32
C LEU A 194 10.26 18.85 -11.24
N TYR A 195 9.39 18.84 -12.25
CA TYR A 195 9.24 19.93 -13.21
C TYR A 195 8.92 21.24 -12.49
N ALA A 196 7.98 21.21 -11.54
CA ALA A 196 7.59 22.39 -10.78
C ALA A 196 8.70 22.94 -9.87
N LEU A 197 9.57 22.06 -9.34
CA LEU A 197 10.71 22.46 -8.51
C LEU A 197 11.84 23.11 -9.32
N VAL A 198 12.04 22.66 -10.57
CA VAL A 198 13.08 23.15 -11.48
C VAL A 198 12.62 24.41 -12.23
N ILE A 199 11.42 24.37 -12.82
CA ILE A 199 10.94 25.37 -13.79
C ILE A 199 10.20 26.54 -13.12
N PHE A 200 9.46 26.30 -12.03
CA PHE A 200 8.65 27.35 -11.38
C PHE A 200 9.25 27.81 -10.05
N ARG A 201 9.02 29.08 -9.71
CA ARG A 201 9.43 29.71 -8.44
C ARG A 201 8.24 30.00 -7.55
N SER A 202 7.16 30.51 -8.13
CA SER A 202 5.92 30.83 -7.43
C SER A 202 5.18 29.55 -7.00
N THR A 203 4.78 29.49 -5.73
CA THR A 203 4.03 28.35 -5.19
C THR A 203 2.70 28.16 -5.94
N GLY A 204 2.06 29.25 -6.37
CA GLY A 204 0.83 29.20 -7.16
C GLY A 204 0.99 28.44 -8.49
N ARG A 205 2.02 28.76 -9.29
CA ARG A 205 2.29 28.06 -10.56
C ARG A 205 2.67 26.60 -10.34
N ARG A 206 3.43 26.31 -9.28
CA ARG A 206 3.76 24.93 -8.88
C ARG A 206 2.50 24.11 -8.62
N LEU A 207 1.62 24.62 -7.76
CA LEU A 207 0.38 23.93 -7.39
C LEU A 207 -0.56 23.80 -8.58
N ALA A 208 -0.69 24.84 -9.42
CA ALA A 208 -1.49 24.79 -10.64
C ALA A 208 -0.97 23.72 -11.62
N PHE A 209 0.33 23.66 -11.87
CA PHE A 209 0.91 22.64 -12.75
C PHE A 209 0.74 21.22 -12.19
N ILE A 210 0.97 21.02 -10.89
CA ILE A 210 0.74 19.72 -10.24
C ILE A 210 -0.73 19.32 -10.36
N ALA A 211 -1.68 20.25 -10.20
CA ALA A 211 -3.10 19.99 -10.38
C ALA A 211 -3.43 19.58 -11.83
N VAL A 212 -2.84 20.24 -12.83
CA VAL A 212 -2.97 19.85 -14.24
C VAL A 212 -2.45 18.42 -14.46
N CYS A 213 -1.27 18.10 -13.93
CA CYS A 213 -0.69 16.76 -14.00
C CYS A 213 -1.46 15.69 -13.23
N LEU A 214 -2.33 16.08 -12.30
CA LEU A 214 -3.23 15.18 -11.59
C LEU A 214 -4.49 14.90 -12.42
N VAL A 215 -5.08 15.94 -13.00
CA VAL A 215 -6.39 15.88 -13.68
C VAL A 215 -6.26 15.33 -15.11
N VAL A 216 -5.32 15.86 -15.89
CA VAL A 216 -5.22 15.55 -17.32
C VAL A 216 -4.96 14.06 -17.58
N PRO A 217 -4.04 13.36 -16.89
CA PRO A 217 -3.84 11.92 -17.10
C PRO A 217 -5.07 11.06 -16.76
N VAL A 218 -5.87 11.47 -15.77
CA VAL A 218 -7.10 10.76 -15.40
C VAL A 218 -8.14 10.87 -16.50
N ILE A 219 -8.37 12.09 -17.02
CA ILE A 219 -9.27 12.32 -18.15
C ILE A 219 -8.77 11.61 -19.41
N ALA A 220 -7.47 11.73 -19.71
CA ALA A 220 -6.86 11.07 -20.85
C ALA A 220 -6.98 9.54 -20.79
N ASN A 221 -6.88 8.93 -19.59
CA ASN A 221 -7.14 7.51 -19.40
C ASN A 221 -8.61 7.14 -19.70
N GLY A 222 -9.55 8.02 -19.36
CA GLY A 222 -10.97 7.91 -19.76
C GLY A 222 -11.14 7.84 -21.28
N PHE A 223 -10.55 8.79 -22.01
CA PHE A 223 -10.55 8.78 -23.48
C PHE A 223 -9.89 7.54 -24.06
N ARG A 224 -8.78 7.08 -23.48
CA ARG A 224 -8.13 5.83 -23.91
C ARG A 224 -9.06 4.62 -23.77
N ALA A 225 -9.74 4.50 -22.62
CA ALA A 225 -10.67 3.39 -22.40
C ALA A 225 -11.86 3.45 -23.35
N LEU A 226 -12.45 4.64 -23.55
CA LEU A 226 -13.50 4.86 -24.54
C LEU A 226 -13.05 4.45 -25.95
N GLY A 227 -11.85 4.88 -26.37
CA GLY A 227 -11.31 4.55 -27.70
C GLY A 227 -11.14 3.05 -27.93
N ILE A 228 -10.71 2.30 -26.91
CA ILE A 228 -10.59 0.83 -27.01
C ILE A 228 -11.97 0.17 -27.17
N ILE A 229 -12.98 0.62 -26.41
CA ILE A 229 -14.33 0.05 -26.49
C ILE A 229 -14.98 0.39 -27.83
N TRP A 230 -14.81 1.64 -28.29
CA TRP A 230 -15.29 2.08 -29.58
C TRP A 230 -14.63 1.31 -30.74
N LEU A 231 -13.33 1.05 -30.67
CA LEU A 231 -12.64 0.22 -31.65
C LEU A 231 -13.22 -1.19 -31.68
N GLY A 232 -13.47 -1.78 -30.51
CA GLY A 232 -14.10 -3.10 -30.42
C GLY A 232 -15.53 -3.13 -30.97
N TYR A 233 -16.28 -2.02 -30.85
CA TYR A 233 -17.56 -1.85 -31.53
C TYR A 233 -17.38 -1.80 -33.05
N ALA A 234 -16.45 -1.00 -33.56
CA ALA A 234 -16.19 -0.82 -34.99
C ALA A 234 -15.69 -2.12 -35.67
N GLU A 235 -14.85 -2.90 -34.99
CA GLU A 235 -14.33 -4.19 -35.47
C GLU A 235 -15.27 -5.37 -35.21
N GLY A 236 -16.34 -5.16 -34.43
CA GLY A 236 -17.30 -6.21 -34.05
C GLY A 236 -16.72 -7.28 -33.10
N SER A 237 -15.52 -7.08 -32.55
CA SER A 237 -14.85 -8.05 -31.68
C SER A 237 -14.09 -7.39 -30.54
N ALA A 238 -14.54 -7.65 -29.30
CA ALA A 238 -13.81 -7.22 -28.11
C ALA A 238 -12.39 -7.81 -27.98
N LYS A 239 -12.13 -8.98 -28.59
CA LYS A 239 -10.80 -9.60 -28.57
C LYS A 239 -9.81 -8.92 -29.51
N ALA A 240 -10.28 -8.45 -30.67
CA ALA A 240 -9.43 -7.79 -31.66
C ALA A 240 -8.91 -6.44 -31.13
N ALA A 241 -9.80 -5.63 -30.53
CA ALA A 241 -9.43 -4.36 -29.90
C ALA A 241 -8.55 -4.49 -28.65
N ALA A 242 -8.45 -5.69 -28.05
CA ALA A 242 -7.61 -5.94 -26.89
C ALA A 242 -6.14 -6.23 -27.25
N THR A 243 -5.80 -6.44 -28.53
CA THR A 243 -4.43 -6.73 -28.93
C THR A 243 -3.52 -5.51 -28.73
N ASP A 244 -2.46 -5.68 -27.94
CA ASP A 244 -1.39 -4.71 -27.63
C ASP A 244 -1.78 -3.32 -27.08
N HIS A 245 -2.94 -3.18 -26.44
CA HIS A 245 -3.38 -1.95 -25.76
C HIS A 245 -2.41 -1.44 -24.66
N VAL A 246 -1.48 -2.28 -24.18
CA VAL A 246 -0.43 -1.87 -23.23
C VAL A 246 0.63 -0.98 -23.90
N LEU A 247 1.06 -1.32 -25.12
CA LEU A 247 2.06 -0.55 -25.89
C LEU A 247 1.47 0.81 -26.30
N TYR A 248 0.25 0.79 -26.85
CA TYR A 248 -0.51 2.00 -27.17
C TYR A 248 -0.71 2.89 -25.93
N GLY A 249 -0.91 2.28 -24.76
CA GLY A 249 -1.00 3.01 -23.50
C GLY A 249 0.25 3.81 -23.15
N TYR A 250 1.45 3.28 -23.42
CA TYR A 250 2.70 4.01 -23.18
C TYR A 250 2.87 5.19 -24.14
N ILE A 251 2.65 4.97 -25.44
CA ILE A 251 2.76 6.01 -26.48
C ILE A 251 1.78 7.15 -26.19
N PHE A 252 0.51 6.81 -25.94
CA PHE A 252 -0.53 7.78 -25.61
C PHE A 252 -0.16 8.61 -24.38
N PHE A 253 0.33 7.97 -23.32
CA PHE A 253 0.74 8.70 -22.12
C PHE A 253 1.96 9.60 -22.37
N SER A 254 2.95 9.15 -23.15
CA SER A 254 4.10 9.98 -23.53
C SER A 254 3.68 11.24 -24.29
N ILE A 255 2.69 11.12 -25.20
CA ILE A 255 2.12 12.27 -25.91
C ILE A 255 1.44 13.22 -24.93
N VAL A 256 0.60 12.71 -24.03
CA VAL A 256 -0.08 13.53 -23.01
C VAL A 256 0.94 14.26 -22.14
N LEU A 257 1.99 13.57 -21.68
CA LEU A 257 3.04 14.17 -20.87
C LEU A 257 3.81 15.25 -21.65
N PHE A 258 4.12 14.99 -22.92
CA PHE A 258 4.78 15.96 -23.80
C PHE A 258 3.94 17.22 -23.97
N VAL A 259 2.63 17.09 -24.20
CA VAL A 259 1.71 18.24 -24.29
C VAL A 259 1.70 19.03 -22.98
N ILE A 260 1.62 18.36 -21.82
CA ILE A 260 1.65 19.03 -20.52
C ILE A 260 2.96 19.82 -20.31
N ILE A 261 4.10 19.25 -20.73
CA ILE A 261 5.39 19.94 -20.70
C ILE A 261 5.31 21.22 -21.55
N LEU A 262 4.86 21.11 -22.80
CA LEU A 262 4.71 22.26 -23.70
C LEU A 262 3.81 23.35 -23.12
N LEU A 263 2.70 22.97 -22.47
CA LEU A 263 1.80 23.91 -21.80
C LEU A 263 2.44 24.61 -20.59
N GLY A 264 3.41 23.97 -19.93
CA GLY A 264 4.15 24.55 -18.81
C GLY A 264 5.25 25.53 -19.22
N LEU A 265 5.78 25.41 -20.43
CA LEU A 265 6.93 26.20 -20.90
C LEU A 265 6.70 27.72 -20.95
N PRO A 266 5.52 28.24 -21.37
CA PRO A 266 5.27 29.68 -21.38
C PRO A 266 5.29 30.34 -20.00
N PHE A 267 5.11 29.55 -18.93
CA PHE A 267 5.01 30.04 -17.55
C PHE A 267 6.31 29.89 -16.75
N ARG A 268 7.42 29.56 -17.42
CA ARG A 268 8.71 29.27 -16.78
C ARG A 268 9.27 30.48 -16.00
N GLU A 269 9.96 30.19 -14.90
CA GLU A 269 10.55 31.18 -13.98
C GLU A 269 12.01 30.83 -13.61
N ASP A 270 12.68 30.03 -14.44
CA ASP A 270 14.03 29.48 -14.22
C ASP A 270 15.16 30.34 -14.79
N HIS A 271 14.85 31.52 -15.31
CA HIS A 271 15.80 32.46 -15.94
C HIS A 271 16.89 33.00 -15.01
N ALA A 272 16.73 32.90 -13.68
CA ALA A 272 17.73 33.32 -12.71
C ALA A 272 18.00 32.23 -11.66
N PRO A 273 19.27 32.07 -11.21
CA PRO A 273 19.60 31.15 -10.14
C PRO A 273 18.80 31.46 -8.87
N PRO A 274 18.43 30.47 -8.06
CA PRO A 274 17.84 30.73 -6.75
C PRO A 274 18.78 31.60 -5.92
N ALA A 275 18.26 32.73 -5.42
CA ALA A 275 19.00 33.57 -4.49
C ALA A 275 19.40 32.74 -3.27
N VAL A 276 20.69 32.72 -2.95
CA VAL A 276 21.18 32.17 -1.69
C VAL A 276 20.87 33.23 -0.63
N VAL A 277 19.92 32.95 0.26
CA VAL A 277 19.73 33.80 1.45
C VAL A 277 20.82 33.42 2.45
N PRO A 278 21.76 34.33 2.79
CA PRO A 278 22.76 34.05 3.80
C PRO A 278 22.05 33.77 5.13
N GLY A 279 22.27 32.59 5.70
CA GLY A 279 21.85 32.33 7.07
C GLY A 279 22.73 33.10 8.05
N ALA A 280 22.15 33.66 9.11
CA ALA A 280 22.95 34.20 10.20
C ALA A 280 23.89 33.10 10.74
N PRO A 281 25.17 33.39 10.99
CA PRO A 281 26.11 32.41 11.52
C PRO A 281 25.64 31.97 12.90
N ALA A 282 25.17 30.73 13.01
CA ALA A 282 24.89 30.11 14.30
C ALA A 282 26.20 29.58 14.89
N PRO A 283 26.44 29.76 16.20
CA PRO A 283 27.64 29.23 16.83
C PRO A 283 27.68 27.70 16.70
N ALA A 284 28.72 27.19 16.05
CA ALA A 284 28.94 25.76 15.86
C ALA A 284 29.35 25.09 17.18
N ALA A 285 28.36 24.68 17.99
CA ALA A 285 28.63 23.90 19.19
C ALA A 285 29.21 22.52 18.83
N ARG A 286 30.41 22.21 19.33
CA ARG A 286 31.12 20.95 19.08
C ARG A 286 30.28 19.75 19.57
N GLY A 287 30.20 18.67 18.77
CA GLY A 287 29.52 17.41 19.14
C GLY A 287 28.00 17.35 18.96
N THR A 288 27.34 18.46 18.66
CA THR A 288 25.87 18.56 18.60
C THR A 288 25.22 17.77 17.46
N SER A 289 25.88 17.62 16.30
CA SER A 289 25.35 16.84 15.16
C SER A 289 25.16 15.36 15.48
N LEU A 290 26.11 14.75 16.19
CA LEU A 290 26.00 13.34 16.58
C LEU A 290 24.91 13.16 17.63
N VAL A 291 24.82 14.06 18.61
CA VAL A 291 23.73 14.06 19.60
C VAL A 291 22.37 14.20 18.93
N ALA A 292 22.23 15.08 17.94
CA ALA A 292 20.99 15.22 17.18
C ALA A 292 20.63 13.94 16.42
N ALA A 293 21.60 13.31 15.75
CA ALA A 293 21.39 12.03 15.06
C ALA A 293 20.95 10.93 16.02
N LEU A 294 21.66 10.76 17.14
CA LEU A 294 21.34 9.77 18.16
C LEU A 294 19.98 10.03 18.82
N ALA A 295 19.61 11.29 19.07
CA ALA A 295 18.31 11.64 19.64
C ALA A 295 17.17 11.29 18.68
N VAL A 296 17.30 11.59 17.38
CA VAL A 296 16.30 11.20 16.38
C VAL A 296 16.21 9.67 16.27
N LEU A 297 17.36 8.97 16.25
CA LEU A 297 17.39 7.51 16.20
C LEU A 297 16.73 6.89 17.44
N ALA A 298 17.01 7.41 18.64
CA ALA A 298 16.39 6.94 19.87
C ALA A 298 14.86 7.10 19.85
N VAL A 299 14.35 8.24 19.37
CA VAL A 299 12.90 8.45 19.19
C VAL A 299 12.35 7.49 18.13
N SER A 300 13.07 7.27 17.03
CA SER A 300 12.64 6.37 15.96
C SER A 300 12.54 4.90 16.39
N LEU A 301 13.35 4.49 17.37
CA LEU A 301 13.36 3.14 17.94
C LEU A 301 12.19 2.89 18.89
N ALA A 302 11.57 3.93 19.46
CA ALA A 302 10.50 3.77 20.45
C ALA A 302 9.30 2.99 19.88
N GLY A 303 8.83 3.33 18.68
CA GLY A 303 7.72 2.64 18.02
C GLY A 303 8.01 1.15 17.76
N PRO A 304 9.09 0.81 17.04
CA PRO A 304 9.52 -0.57 16.81
C PRO A 304 9.77 -1.36 18.10
N ALA A 305 10.38 -0.75 19.12
CA ALA A 305 10.64 -1.40 20.40
C ALA A 305 9.34 -1.76 21.14
N VAL A 306 8.38 -0.83 21.20
CA VAL A 306 7.06 -1.10 21.79
C VAL A 306 6.31 -2.16 21.00
N ALA A 307 6.31 -2.07 19.66
CA ALA A 307 5.67 -3.08 18.81
C ALA A 307 6.29 -4.47 19.01
N PHE A 308 7.62 -4.57 19.09
CA PHE A 308 8.33 -5.81 19.35
C PHE A 308 7.99 -6.38 20.73
N ALA A 309 7.92 -5.55 21.77
CA ALA A 309 7.55 -5.97 23.11
C ALA A 309 6.11 -6.55 23.13
N LEU A 310 5.16 -5.86 22.49
CA LEU A 310 3.78 -6.32 22.38
C LEU A 310 3.66 -7.62 21.58
N ASP A 311 4.37 -7.73 20.45
CA ASP A 311 4.37 -8.95 19.64
C ASP A 311 5.01 -10.12 20.38
N ARG A 312 6.06 -9.86 21.18
CA ARG A 312 6.67 -10.88 22.04
C ARG A 312 5.69 -11.35 23.12
N GLN A 313 4.97 -10.43 23.76
CA GLN A 313 3.96 -10.75 24.75
C GLN A 313 2.83 -11.59 24.14
N ALA A 314 2.30 -11.18 22.98
CA ALA A 314 1.28 -11.94 22.27
C ALA A 314 1.75 -13.38 21.94
N ARG A 315 3.00 -13.56 21.50
CA ARG A 315 3.56 -14.89 21.19
C ARG A 315 3.67 -15.83 22.39
N GLN A 316 3.69 -15.30 23.62
CA GLN A 316 3.74 -16.10 24.84
C GLN A 316 2.36 -16.62 25.24
N THR A 317 1.29 -16.00 24.76
CA THR A 317 -0.09 -16.46 25.01
C THR A 317 -0.37 -17.71 24.19
N VAL A 318 -0.69 -18.80 24.89
CA VAL A 318 -1.04 -20.07 24.24
C VAL A 318 -2.47 -20.00 23.72
N VAL A 319 -2.64 -20.22 22.42
CA VAL A 319 -3.98 -20.36 21.81
C VAL A 319 -4.26 -21.79 21.42
N VAL A 320 -5.50 -22.24 21.63
CA VAL A 320 -5.91 -23.60 21.30
C VAL A 320 -7.09 -23.58 20.32
N PRO A 321 -6.86 -23.81 19.01
CA PRO A 321 -7.95 -23.97 18.05
C PRO A 321 -8.81 -25.20 18.41
N PRO A 322 -10.06 -25.28 17.93
CA PRO A 322 -10.99 -26.31 18.37
C PRO A 322 -10.46 -27.70 17.99
N ALA A 323 -10.61 -28.68 18.89
CA ALA A 323 -10.22 -30.06 18.61
C ALA A 323 -11.22 -30.78 17.68
N ARG A 324 -12.48 -30.32 17.68
CA ARG A 324 -13.58 -30.87 16.89
C ARG A 324 -14.37 -29.74 16.26
N LEU A 325 -14.87 -29.98 15.07
CA LEU A 325 -15.74 -29.06 14.34
C LEU A 325 -17.00 -29.85 13.95
N ALA A 326 -18.18 -29.36 14.33
CA ALA A 326 -19.42 -30.14 14.23
C ALA A 326 -19.77 -30.50 12.78
N GLY A 327 -19.86 -31.80 12.48
CA GLY A 327 -20.09 -32.30 11.11
C GLY A 327 -18.83 -32.42 10.24
N TRP A 328 -17.65 -32.14 10.80
CA TRP A 328 -16.37 -32.23 10.10
C TRP A 328 -15.39 -33.17 10.80
N ARG A 329 -14.59 -33.89 10.01
CA ARG A 329 -13.55 -34.78 10.50
C ARG A 329 -12.20 -34.06 10.54
N ALA A 330 -11.51 -34.09 11.68
CA ALA A 330 -10.17 -33.55 11.79
C ALA A 330 -9.18 -34.35 10.92
N VAL A 331 -8.26 -33.66 10.26
CA VAL A 331 -7.23 -34.28 9.42
C VAL A 331 -5.83 -33.81 9.81
N PRO A 332 -4.78 -34.61 9.51
CA PRO A 332 -3.41 -34.21 9.75
C PRO A 332 -3.13 -32.84 9.13
N THR A 333 -2.61 -31.94 9.95
CA THR A 333 -2.29 -30.57 9.54
C THR A 333 -0.82 -30.51 9.14
N PRO A 334 -0.47 -29.93 7.98
CA PRO A 334 0.93 -29.76 7.60
C PRO A 334 1.71 -28.97 8.66
N SER A 335 2.90 -29.43 9.03
CA SER A 335 3.82 -28.69 9.88
C SER A 335 4.53 -27.60 9.07
N GLY A 336 4.70 -26.41 9.68
CA GLY A 336 5.48 -25.31 9.10
C GLY A 336 4.67 -24.24 8.36
N GLY A 337 5.32 -23.09 8.11
CA GLY A 337 4.75 -21.96 7.37
C GLY A 337 3.74 -21.10 8.13
N LEU A 338 3.60 -21.30 9.45
CA LEU A 338 2.75 -20.47 10.31
C LEU A 338 3.57 -19.37 10.99
N PRO A 339 2.99 -18.18 11.20
CA PRO A 339 3.58 -17.17 12.06
C PRO A 339 3.78 -17.66 13.50
N ALA A 340 4.77 -17.11 14.21
CA ALA A 340 5.07 -17.49 15.59
C ALA A 340 3.83 -17.33 16.50
N GLY A 341 3.56 -18.34 17.34
CA GLY A 341 2.41 -18.37 18.25
C GLY A 341 1.09 -18.82 17.60
N ALA A 342 1.00 -18.88 16.26
CA ALA A 342 -0.21 -19.32 15.57
C ALA A 342 -0.32 -20.85 15.53
N ILE A 343 -1.53 -21.37 15.74
CA ILE A 343 -1.81 -22.81 15.67
C ILE A 343 -2.91 -23.08 14.64
N ARG A 344 -2.65 -24.03 13.74
CA ARG A 344 -3.56 -24.45 12.66
C ARG A 344 -4.23 -25.79 12.98
N ARG A 345 -5.50 -25.90 12.60
CA ARG A 345 -6.23 -27.16 12.50
C ARG A 345 -6.98 -27.23 11.17
N ASP A 346 -6.88 -28.38 10.54
CA ASP A 346 -7.58 -28.69 9.30
C ASP A 346 -8.69 -29.72 9.56
N PHE A 347 -9.82 -29.51 8.89
CA PHE A 347 -10.99 -30.38 8.92
C PHE A 347 -11.49 -30.63 7.51
N VAL A 348 -12.14 -31.78 7.30
CA VAL A 348 -12.78 -32.15 6.03
C VAL A 348 -14.23 -32.54 6.27
N ASP A 349 -15.15 -32.04 5.44
CA ASP A 349 -16.56 -32.40 5.48
C ASP A 349 -16.82 -33.68 4.66
N PRO A 350 -18.04 -34.25 4.70
CA PRO A 350 -18.39 -35.43 3.90
C PRO A 350 -18.24 -35.25 2.38
N ASP A 351 -18.39 -34.02 1.89
CA ASP A 351 -18.31 -33.66 0.46
C ASP A 351 -16.86 -33.39 0.00
N GLY A 352 -15.88 -33.51 0.90
CA GLY A 352 -14.45 -33.34 0.63
C GLY A 352 -13.95 -31.89 0.66
N PHE A 353 -14.78 -30.92 1.04
CA PHE A 353 -14.32 -29.55 1.32
C PHE A 353 -13.41 -29.55 2.53
N ARG A 354 -12.39 -28.69 2.50
CA ARG A 354 -11.43 -28.55 3.59
C ARG A 354 -11.59 -27.19 4.27
N ALA A 355 -11.87 -27.21 5.57
CA ALA A 355 -11.84 -26.03 6.42
C ALA A 355 -10.50 -25.97 7.17
N THR A 356 -9.77 -24.88 7.01
CA THR A 356 -8.54 -24.56 7.73
C THR A 356 -8.84 -23.42 8.70
N ILE A 357 -8.70 -23.69 9.99
CA ILE A 357 -8.83 -22.71 11.07
C ILE A 357 -7.45 -22.48 11.66
N VAL A 358 -7.00 -21.23 11.63
CA VAL A 358 -5.74 -20.81 12.28
C VAL A 358 -6.08 -19.83 13.38
N ALA A 359 -5.74 -20.19 14.62
CA ALA A 359 -5.86 -19.31 15.77
C ALA A 359 -4.55 -18.56 16.01
N PHE A 360 -4.67 -17.26 16.26
CA PHE A 360 -3.60 -16.37 16.64
C PHE A 360 -3.84 -15.85 18.05
N PRO A 361 -2.76 -15.66 18.83
CA PRO A 361 -2.86 -15.00 20.12
C PRO A 361 -3.55 -13.63 20.06
N PRO A 362 -4.35 -13.27 21.09
CA PRO A 362 -4.87 -11.92 21.23
C PRO A 362 -3.73 -10.89 21.15
N GLY A 363 -4.00 -9.72 20.56
CA GLY A 363 -2.99 -8.68 20.39
C GLY A 363 -1.92 -8.95 19.30
N THR A 364 -1.99 -10.07 18.56
CA THR A 364 -1.10 -10.30 17.41
C THR A 364 -1.23 -9.16 16.39
N ALA A 365 -0.09 -8.70 15.84
CA ALA A 365 -0.08 -7.67 14.81
C ALA A 365 -0.86 -8.14 13.55
N PRO A 366 -1.51 -7.22 12.80
CA PRO A 366 -2.35 -7.63 11.69
C PRO A 366 -1.62 -8.21 10.48
N GLU A 367 -0.39 -7.75 10.21
CA GLU A 367 0.41 -8.16 9.05
C GLU A 367 0.51 -9.69 8.86
N PRO A 368 0.96 -10.49 9.84
CA PRO A 368 1.05 -11.95 9.71
C PRO A 368 -0.32 -12.64 9.48
N ILE A 369 -1.39 -12.08 10.04
CA ILE A 369 -2.76 -12.61 9.91
C ILE A 369 -3.28 -12.41 8.50
N PHE A 370 -3.19 -11.17 8.00
CA PHE A 370 -3.60 -10.84 6.64
C PHE A 370 -2.76 -11.56 5.60
N ASP A 371 -1.45 -11.71 5.82
CA ASP A 371 -0.57 -12.42 4.89
C ASP A 371 -0.88 -13.92 4.85
N LEU A 372 -1.13 -14.55 6.01
CA LEU A 372 -1.56 -15.93 6.05
C LEU A 372 -2.90 -16.14 5.36
N ARG A 373 -3.89 -15.26 5.61
CA ARG A 373 -5.18 -15.30 4.90
C ARG A 373 -4.99 -15.19 3.39
N ARG A 374 -4.14 -14.27 2.92
CA ARG A 374 -3.83 -14.12 1.49
C ARG A 374 -3.24 -15.40 0.87
N ARG A 375 -2.29 -16.03 1.56
CA ARG A 375 -1.64 -17.27 1.13
C ARG A 375 -2.61 -18.46 1.09
N LEU A 376 -3.39 -18.65 2.14
CA LEU A 376 -4.32 -19.78 2.25
C LEU A 376 -5.57 -19.59 1.37
N GLY A 377 -6.09 -18.37 1.25
CA GLY A 377 -7.30 -18.05 0.49
C GLY A 377 -7.09 -17.83 -1.01
N LEU A 378 -5.97 -18.28 -1.58
CA LEU A 378 -5.65 -18.19 -3.02
C LEU A 378 -5.52 -16.76 -3.58
N PHE A 379 -5.45 -15.73 -2.74
CA PHE A 379 -5.42 -14.33 -3.16
C PHE A 379 -4.13 -13.90 -3.86
N ASN A 380 -3.05 -14.66 -3.68
CA ASN A 380 -1.73 -14.36 -4.26
C ASN A 380 -1.56 -14.83 -5.70
N LEU A 381 -2.55 -15.53 -6.27
CA LEU A 381 -2.50 -15.98 -7.65
C LEU A 381 -2.77 -14.79 -8.60
N ARG A 382 -1.97 -14.65 -9.66
CA ARG A 382 -2.05 -13.55 -10.63
C ARG A 382 -3.40 -13.46 -11.35
N GLU A 383 -4.12 -14.57 -11.48
CA GLU A 383 -5.38 -14.69 -12.23
C GLU A 383 -6.51 -15.30 -11.38
N VAL A 384 -7.09 -14.49 -10.48
CA VAL A 384 -8.20 -14.90 -9.61
C VAL A 384 -9.35 -13.90 -9.65
N HIS A 385 -10.56 -14.43 -9.76
CA HIS A 385 -11.80 -13.69 -9.56
C HIS A 385 -12.06 -13.56 -8.06
N LEU A 386 -11.95 -12.34 -7.57
CA LEU A 386 -12.32 -11.98 -6.21
C LEU A 386 -13.77 -11.51 -6.19
N GLY A 387 -14.54 -12.04 -5.26
CA GLY A 387 -15.93 -11.65 -5.05
C GLY A 387 -16.33 -11.80 -3.58
N LEU A 388 -17.58 -11.50 -3.30
CA LEU A 388 -18.22 -11.85 -2.04
C LEU A 388 -19.16 -13.02 -2.29
N ILE A 389 -19.17 -13.98 -1.38
CA ILE A 389 -20.17 -15.05 -1.35
C ILE A 389 -20.94 -14.96 -0.05
N ARG A 390 -22.26 -14.88 -0.13
CA ARG A 390 -23.13 -14.94 1.03
C ARG A 390 -23.50 -16.40 1.27
N ALA A 391 -23.32 -16.90 2.50
CA ALA A 391 -23.82 -18.22 2.87
C ALA A 391 -25.36 -18.27 2.76
N THR A 392 -25.95 -19.45 2.62
CA THR A 392 -27.42 -19.61 2.56
C THR A 392 -28.07 -19.25 3.90
N GLY A 393 -29.14 -18.45 3.88
CA GLY A 393 -29.91 -18.03 5.05
C GLY A 393 -30.02 -16.50 5.22
N SER A 394 -31.12 -16.02 5.81
CA SER A 394 -31.32 -14.59 6.10
C SER A 394 -30.32 -14.10 7.16
N GLY A 395 -29.61 -13.00 6.89
CA GLY A 395 -28.60 -12.44 7.82
C GLY A 395 -27.22 -13.14 7.75
N ALA A 396 -27.02 -14.08 6.82
CA ALA A 396 -25.74 -14.76 6.65
C ALA A 396 -24.58 -13.80 6.29
N PRO A 397 -23.38 -14.01 6.88
CA PRO A 397 -22.23 -13.16 6.64
C PRO A 397 -21.73 -13.27 5.19
N ASN A 398 -21.12 -12.19 4.72
CA ASN A 398 -20.38 -12.22 3.47
C ASN A 398 -19.00 -12.81 3.73
N TRP A 399 -18.60 -13.78 2.92
CA TRP A 399 -17.25 -14.33 2.88
C TRP A 399 -16.51 -13.79 1.67
N GLN A 400 -15.20 -13.65 1.79
CA GLN A 400 -14.38 -13.29 0.63
C GLN A 400 -14.10 -14.53 -0.20
N LEU A 401 -14.59 -14.53 -1.45
CA LEU A 401 -14.43 -15.62 -2.41
C LEU A 401 -13.26 -15.33 -3.35
N ALA A 402 -12.43 -16.34 -3.57
CA ALA A 402 -11.38 -16.38 -4.57
C ALA A 402 -11.60 -17.60 -5.47
N VAL A 403 -11.74 -17.38 -6.78
CA VAL A 403 -11.89 -18.43 -7.80
C VAL A 403 -10.78 -18.27 -8.85
N SER A 404 -10.01 -19.33 -9.12
CA SER A 404 -9.03 -19.32 -10.20
C SER A 404 -9.70 -19.12 -11.56
N LYS A 405 -9.02 -18.48 -12.51
CA LYS A 405 -9.55 -18.23 -13.87
C LYS A 405 -10.08 -19.48 -14.59
N ASN A 406 -9.47 -20.64 -14.34
CA ASN A 406 -9.90 -21.94 -14.89
C ASN A 406 -11.01 -22.63 -14.06
N GLY A 407 -11.52 -22.01 -12.99
CA GLY A 407 -12.58 -22.55 -12.14
C GLY A 407 -12.19 -23.73 -11.23
N HIS A 408 -11.01 -24.33 -11.42
CA HIS A 408 -10.61 -25.55 -10.69
C HIS A 408 -10.21 -25.34 -9.23
N ARG A 409 -9.94 -24.11 -8.80
CA ARG A 409 -9.59 -23.80 -7.41
C ARG A 409 -10.49 -22.70 -6.88
N MET A 410 -11.12 -22.99 -5.75
CA MET A 410 -12.01 -22.06 -5.06
C MET A 410 -11.67 -22.05 -3.58
N ALA A 411 -11.60 -20.85 -3.01
CA ALA A 411 -11.44 -20.62 -1.58
C ALA A 411 -12.37 -19.52 -1.11
N ALA A 412 -13.08 -19.76 -0.01
CA ALA A 412 -13.74 -18.73 0.77
C ALA A 412 -12.94 -18.47 2.05
N SER A 413 -12.76 -17.21 2.43
CA SER A 413 -12.07 -16.89 3.68
C SER A 413 -12.67 -15.71 4.41
N ASP A 414 -12.55 -15.76 5.72
CA ASP A 414 -12.98 -14.69 6.63
C ASP A 414 -12.06 -14.61 7.86
N LEU A 415 -12.17 -13.51 8.59
CA LEU A 415 -11.44 -13.28 9.85
C LEU A 415 -12.43 -13.20 10.99
N VAL A 416 -12.09 -13.80 12.12
CA VAL A 416 -12.84 -13.62 13.37
C VAL A 416 -11.99 -12.79 14.31
N ILE A 417 -12.44 -11.58 14.61
CA ILE A 417 -11.74 -10.62 15.48
C ILE A 417 -12.75 -10.07 16.47
N ASP A 418 -12.40 -10.06 17.76
CA ASP A 418 -13.32 -9.69 18.84
C ASP A 418 -14.66 -10.46 18.77
N GLY A 419 -14.57 -11.76 18.46
CA GLY A 419 -15.72 -12.65 18.33
C GLY A 419 -16.65 -12.35 17.13
N ARG A 420 -16.27 -11.43 16.24
CA ARG A 420 -17.05 -11.01 15.06
C ARG A 420 -16.38 -11.42 13.76
N LEU A 421 -17.16 -11.84 12.76
CA LEU A 421 -16.68 -12.06 11.40
C LEU A 421 -16.43 -10.73 10.70
N THR A 422 -15.28 -10.60 10.05
CA THR A 422 -14.87 -9.36 9.40
C THR A 422 -14.13 -9.64 8.09
N LEU A 423 -14.59 -8.99 7.01
CA LEU A 423 -14.04 -9.15 5.67
C LEU A 423 -12.57 -8.70 5.50
N GLY A 424 -11.91 -8.20 6.54
CA GLY A 424 -10.55 -7.66 6.49
C GLY A 424 -10.48 -6.22 5.98
N SER A 425 -11.51 -5.42 6.26
CA SER A 425 -11.61 -4.02 5.86
C SER A 425 -10.80 -3.10 6.78
N LEU A 426 -10.84 -1.79 6.52
CA LEU A 426 -10.30 -0.81 7.46
C LEU A 426 -10.95 -0.93 8.85
N VAL A 427 -12.25 -1.26 8.90
CA VAL A 427 -12.99 -1.49 10.15
C VAL A 427 -12.40 -2.69 10.91
N THR A 428 -12.02 -3.76 10.21
CA THR A 428 -11.30 -4.90 10.83
C THR A 428 -10.03 -4.44 11.53
N ARG A 429 -9.23 -3.59 10.87
CA ARG A 429 -7.97 -3.08 11.43
C ARG A 429 -8.20 -2.20 12.66
N LEU A 430 -9.29 -1.43 12.68
CA LEU A 430 -9.70 -0.65 13.85
C LEU A 430 -10.09 -1.56 15.03
N TYR A 431 -10.82 -2.66 14.79
CA TYR A 431 -11.11 -3.63 15.85
C TYR A 431 -9.84 -4.28 16.41
N MET A 432 -8.85 -4.58 15.56
CA MET A 432 -7.56 -5.11 16.01
C MET A 432 -6.73 -4.11 16.82
N LEU A 433 -6.94 -2.80 16.59
CA LEU A 433 -6.31 -1.76 17.39
C LEU A 433 -6.94 -1.66 18.78
N ASP A 434 -8.27 -1.82 18.88
CA ASP A 434 -8.99 -1.86 20.16
C ASP A 434 -8.63 -3.12 20.97
N ASP A 435 -8.54 -4.27 20.30
CA ASP A 435 -8.10 -5.54 20.89
C ASP A 435 -6.67 -5.48 21.45
N LEU A 436 -5.83 -4.52 21.04
CA LEU A 436 -4.51 -4.29 21.65
C LEU A 436 -4.60 -3.98 23.15
N PHE A 437 -5.65 -3.26 23.55
CA PHE A 437 -5.87 -2.85 24.94
C PHE A 437 -6.84 -3.80 25.67
N ALA A 438 -7.77 -4.40 24.94
CA ALA A 438 -8.80 -5.26 25.52
C ALA A 438 -8.38 -6.74 25.63
N ALA A 439 -7.61 -7.25 24.66
CA ALA A 439 -7.05 -8.61 24.54
C ALA A 439 -8.02 -9.73 24.96
N ARG A 440 -9.24 -9.76 24.41
CA ARG A 440 -10.34 -10.61 24.94
C ARG A 440 -10.49 -11.95 24.22
N ASP A 441 -10.33 -11.95 22.90
CA ASP A 441 -10.66 -13.09 22.04
C ASP A 441 -9.46 -13.46 21.15
N ALA A 442 -9.26 -14.75 20.87
CA ALA A 442 -8.25 -15.18 19.93
C ALA A 442 -8.65 -14.76 18.50
N GLN A 443 -7.68 -14.31 17.71
CA GLN A 443 -7.93 -13.87 16.35
C GLN A 443 -7.88 -15.09 15.43
N LEU A 444 -8.94 -15.34 14.64
CA LEU A 444 -9.01 -16.52 13.78
C LEU A 444 -8.92 -16.16 12.30
N VAL A 445 -8.15 -16.92 11.54
CA VAL A 445 -8.24 -17.00 10.07
C VAL A 445 -8.99 -18.28 9.73
N VAL A 446 -10.11 -18.16 9.03
CA VAL A 446 -10.91 -19.30 8.58
C VAL A 446 -10.90 -19.33 7.06
N VAL A 447 -10.46 -20.45 6.48
CA VAL A 447 -10.43 -20.65 5.03
C VAL A 447 -11.09 -21.97 4.69
N VAL A 448 -12.07 -21.95 3.79
CA VAL A 448 -12.73 -23.13 3.24
C VAL A 448 -12.32 -23.28 1.78
N THR A 449 -11.71 -24.41 1.44
CA THR A 449 -11.24 -24.72 0.09
C THR A 449 -11.99 -25.91 -0.49
N ALA A 450 -12.28 -25.85 -1.78
CA ALA A 450 -12.92 -26.94 -2.50
C ALA A 450 -11.97 -28.13 -2.73
N PRO A 451 -12.50 -29.37 -2.85
CA PRO A 451 -11.71 -30.57 -3.13
C PRO A 451 -10.96 -30.46 -4.48
N ARG A 452 -9.79 -31.12 -4.57
CA ARG A 452 -9.01 -31.20 -5.81
C ARG A 452 -9.56 -32.35 -6.68
N GLY A 453 -9.87 -32.08 -7.94
CA GLY A 453 -10.23 -33.14 -8.92
C GLY A 453 -11.68 -33.12 -9.44
N GLY A 454 -12.46 -32.07 -9.18
CA GLY A 454 -13.78 -31.85 -9.79
C GLY A 454 -13.97 -30.38 -10.21
N LEU A 455 -15.14 -30.06 -10.78
CA LEU A 455 -15.61 -28.67 -10.95
C LEU A 455 -16.51 -28.31 -9.76
N PRO A 456 -15.94 -27.88 -8.61
CA PRO A 456 -16.76 -27.43 -7.49
C PRO A 456 -17.62 -26.24 -7.93
N THR A 457 -18.90 -26.25 -7.57
CA THR A 457 -19.80 -25.14 -7.87
C THR A 457 -19.78 -24.12 -6.73
N VAL A 458 -19.97 -22.85 -7.06
CA VAL A 458 -20.21 -21.78 -6.08
C VAL A 458 -21.39 -22.12 -5.17
N ALA A 459 -22.39 -22.84 -5.70
CA ALA A 459 -23.56 -23.30 -4.95
C ALA A 459 -23.19 -24.31 -3.84
N ALA A 460 -22.35 -25.31 -4.15
CA ALA A 460 -21.89 -26.28 -3.15
C ALA A 460 -21.10 -25.58 -2.03
N LEU A 461 -20.17 -24.69 -2.39
CA LEU A 461 -19.43 -23.90 -1.39
C LEU A 461 -20.36 -23.05 -0.52
N ARG A 462 -21.43 -22.48 -1.09
CA ARG A 462 -22.42 -21.69 -0.34
C ARG A 462 -23.12 -22.51 0.74
N HIS A 463 -23.48 -23.75 0.42
CA HIS A 463 -24.12 -24.66 1.36
C HIS A 463 -23.18 -25.05 2.50
N VAL A 464 -21.93 -25.38 2.19
CA VAL A 464 -20.89 -25.72 3.18
C VAL A 464 -20.64 -24.57 4.15
N LEU A 465 -20.58 -23.33 3.66
CA LEU A 465 -20.41 -22.13 4.49
C LEU A 465 -21.60 -21.85 5.41
N ALA A 466 -22.78 -22.42 5.14
CA ALA A 466 -23.95 -22.32 6.00
C ALA A 466 -24.00 -23.42 7.09
N SER A 467 -23.00 -24.30 7.14
CA SER A 467 -22.93 -25.31 8.19
C SER A 467 -22.94 -24.66 9.59
N PRO A 468 -23.62 -25.25 10.59
CA PRO A 468 -23.72 -24.68 11.93
C PRO A 468 -22.37 -24.33 12.57
N ALA A 469 -21.34 -25.09 12.20
CA ALA A 469 -19.97 -24.94 12.68
C ALA A 469 -19.25 -23.68 12.18
N LEU A 470 -19.68 -23.12 11.05
CA LEU A 470 -19.06 -21.95 10.40
C LEU A 470 -19.90 -20.66 10.55
N THR A 471 -20.95 -20.70 11.37
CA THR A 471 -21.79 -19.53 11.65
C THR A 471 -21.05 -18.48 12.49
N PRO A 472 -21.39 -17.18 12.40
CA PRO A 472 -20.78 -16.13 13.23
C PRO A 472 -20.79 -16.45 14.73
N PRO A 473 -21.89 -16.92 15.34
CA PRO A 473 -21.90 -17.26 16.77
C PRO A 473 -20.99 -18.44 17.12
N ALA A 474 -20.91 -19.46 16.25
CA ALA A 474 -20.04 -20.61 16.46
C ALA A 474 -18.57 -20.22 16.41
N LEU A 475 -18.18 -19.48 15.37
CA LEU A 475 -16.82 -18.98 15.19
C LEU A 475 -16.40 -18.01 16.30
N GLY A 476 -17.31 -17.16 16.78
CA GLY A 476 -17.06 -16.30 17.95
C GLY A 476 -16.88 -17.08 19.24
N LYS A 477 -17.64 -18.17 19.45
CA LYS A 477 -17.42 -19.09 20.59
C LYS A 477 -16.05 -19.78 20.50
N ILE A 478 -15.65 -20.19 19.29
CA ILE A 478 -14.33 -20.78 19.06
C ILE A 478 -13.22 -19.77 19.38
N ALA A 479 -13.35 -18.51 18.95
CA ALA A 479 -12.39 -17.45 19.23
C ALA A 479 -12.21 -17.21 20.74
N ARG A 480 -13.31 -17.17 21.49
CA ARG A 480 -13.31 -17.07 22.96
C ARG A 480 -12.66 -18.27 23.64
N ALA A 481 -13.04 -19.47 23.22
CA ALA A 481 -12.49 -20.71 23.81
C ALA A 481 -11.00 -20.90 23.47
N ALA A 482 -10.54 -20.37 22.34
CA ALA A 482 -9.15 -20.46 21.92
C ALA A 482 -8.24 -19.48 22.67
N ALA A 483 -8.78 -18.38 23.22
CA ALA A 483 -8.07 -17.51 24.15
C ALA A 483 -8.13 -18.12 25.56
N ASN A 484 -7.28 -19.11 25.84
CA ASN A 484 -7.11 -19.58 27.21
C ASN A 484 -6.47 -18.47 28.06
N ARG A 485 -7.12 -18.10 29.16
CA ARG A 485 -6.57 -17.21 30.20
C ARG A 485 -5.50 -17.92 31.01
#